data_AF-A0A3D5DZV4-F1
#
_entry.id   AF-A0A3D5DZV4-F1
#
_cell.length_a   1.000
_cell.length_b   1.000
_cell.length_c   1.000
_cell.angle_alpha   90.00
_cell.angle_beta   90.00
_cell.angle_gamma   90.00
#
_symmetry.space_group_name_H-M   'P 1'
#
loop_
_entity.id
_entity.type
_entity.pdbx_description
1 polymer ?
#
loop_
_entity_poly.entity_id
_entity_poly.type
_entity_poly.pdbx_seq_one_letter_code
_entity_poly.pdbx_strand_id
1 'polypeptide(L)'
;MSALGKLSGRRVLFLNWRDLSNPDAGGAEAYAEQIAHRFGYAGVRVTLFTSEYPDAAPFDWAQEYLVAREGGRLGVYLAAGRHLRRYGRRYDAIVDCQNGIPFFAPFWAPEGTAVVCIVHHVHQQQFNMYYRWPANWVGRMLEGRVTRRVYRDVPFVAVSPSTRAEMRHQLGLRGPIHIVPNGVESPPRGERERSATPSIAVVTRLVPHKRLHLLVEAVPALLRSWPGLRVDIAGTGPARARLLAQVRGLGLERVVHLPGRVTEQGKYDLLSHAWLTVAPSLAEGWGLTVLEANALGTPAVAYDVPGLRDSVCDGQTGWLVPAGRGLETALANALDSVADPAAQRAIAGQCQRWAGRFSWDASAERLARVLVSEVTRRSMGSSSRRQAIDLATVASWPPGAADAAAGRLRQTLRVTDAFSCDQDGLRILLTGCDELGAATALRRAEAPQARLRLATSRQVLCGTGEDELG
;
A
#
# COMPACT_ATOMS: atom_id res chain seq x y z
N MET A 1 9.17 -23.77 2.67
CA MET A 1 9.31 -23.26 1.30
C MET A 1 8.42 -22.03 1.16
N SER A 2 8.98 -20.87 0.82
CA SER A 2 8.24 -19.62 0.64
C SER A 2 7.25 -19.74 -0.53
N ALA A 3 6.19 -18.92 -0.53
CA ALA A 3 5.27 -18.83 -1.64
C ALA A 3 5.94 -18.27 -2.90
N LEU A 4 6.88 -17.34 -2.75
CA LEU A 4 7.75 -16.91 -3.85
C LEU A 4 8.52 -18.10 -4.46
N GLY A 5 9.11 -18.97 -3.64
CA GLY A 5 9.82 -20.15 -4.12
C GLY A 5 8.90 -21.12 -4.88
N LYS A 6 7.62 -21.24 -4.49
CA LYS A 6 6.62 -22.04 -5.23
C LYS A 6 6.26 -21.47 -6.60
N LEU A 7 6.50 -20.18 -6.83
CA LEU A 7 6.29 -19.53 -8.13
C LEU A 7 7.54 -19.55 -9.01
N SER A 8 8.69 -20.00 -8.50
CA SER A 8 9.93 -20.04 -9.28
C SER A 8 9.74 -20.83 -10.58
N GLY A 9 10.24 -20.29 -11.70
CA GLY A 9 10.07 -20.84 -13.05
C GLY A 9 8.72 -20.54 -13.71
N ARG A 10 7.70 -20.08 -12.96
CA ARG A 10 6.40 -19.65 -13.52
C ARG A 10 6.53 -18.32 -14.25
N ARG A 11 5.66 -18.08 -15.22
CA ARG A 11 5.55 -16.82 -15.96
C ARG A 11 4.38 -16.00 -15.43
N VAL A 12 4.65 -14.81 -14.91
CA VAL A 12 3.64 -13.92 -14.32
C VAL A 12 3.59 -12.61 -15.09
N LEU A 13 2.39 -12.21 -15.52
CA LEU A 13 2.14 -10.93 -16.17
C LEU A 13 1.58 -9.93 -15.17
N PHE A 14 2.25 -8.79 -15.01
CA PHE A 14 1.73 -7.63 -14.30
C PHE A 14 1.15 -6.66 -15.33
N LEU A 15 -0.12 -6.33 -15.21
CA LEU A 15 -0.76 -5.28 -16.00
C LEU A 15 -0.81 -4.04 -15.12
N ASN A 16 -0.02 -3.02 -15.44
CA ASN A 16 -0.01 -1.78 -14.69
C ASN A 16 -0.04 -0.59 -15.64
N TRP A 17 -0.71 0.50 -15.24
CA TRP A 17 -0.95 1.59 -16.16
C TRP A 17 0.33 2.31 -16.61
N ARG A 18 1.30 2.45 -15.69
CA ARG A 18 2.62 3.04 -15.95
C ARG A 18 3.70 2.19 -15.29
N ASP A 19 4.95 2.42 -15.68
CA ASP A 19 6.14 1.98 -14.95
C ASP A 19 6.83 3.18 -14.25
N LEU A 20 7.80 2.92 -13.38
CA LEU A 20 8.49 3.90 -12.54
C LEU A 20 9.31 4.91 -13.34
N SER A 21 9.73 4.55 -14.55
CA SER A 21 10.44 5.48 -15.43
C SER A 21 9.51 6.53 -16.06
N ASN A 22 8.19 6.33 -15.98
CA ASN A 22 7.21 7.31 -16.41
C ASN A 22 7.26 8.57 -15.52
N PRO A 23 7.29 9.80 -16.10
CA PRO A 23 7.36 11.04 -15.33
C PRO A 23 6.22 11.24 -14.32
N ASP A 24 5.04 10.67 -14.59
CA ASP A 24 3.86 10.78 -13.73
C ASP A 24 3.71 9.61 -12.74
N ALA A 25 4.68 8.71 -12.66
CA ALA A 25 4.67 7.55 -11.76
C ALA A 25 4.46 7.95 -10.29
N GLY A 26 3.83 7.06 -9.52
CA GLY A 26 3.57 7.26 -8.10
C GLY A 26 3.61 5.96 -7.32
N GLY A 27 2.95 5.94 -6.16
CA GLY A 27 3.02 4.82 -5.22
C GLY A 27 2.43 3.50 -5.75
N ALA A 28 1.52 3.54 -6.72
CA ALA A 28 0.98 2.33 -7.35
C ALA A 28 2.01 1.66 -8.27
N GLU A 29 2.72 2.45 -9.08
CA GLU A 29 3.84 1.99 -9.89
C GLU A 29 4.99 1.47 -9.01
N ALA A 30 5.33 2.18 -7.94
CA ALA A 30 6.31 1.72 -6.96
C ALA A 30 5.94 0.37 -6.35
N TYR A 31 4.67 0.17 -5.99
CA TYR A 31 4.21 -1.11 -5.46
C TYR A 31 4.38 -2.25 -6.47
N ALA A 32 3.90 -2.06 -7.71
CA ALA A 32 3.95 -3.09 -8.73
C ALA A 32 5.39 -3.53 -9.02
N GLU A 33 6.30 -2.57 -9.15
CA GLU A 33 7.70 -2.87 -9.48
C GLU A 33 8.52 -3.39 -8.30
N GLN A 34 8.30 -2.89 -7.09
CA GLN A 34 8.97 -3.44 -5.91
C GLN A 34 8.60 -4.92 -5.70
N ILE A 35 7.37 -5.32 -6.04
CA ILE A 35 6.97 -6.72 -6.04
C ILE A 35 7.54 -7.47 -7.25
N ALA A 36 7.45 -6.90 -8.46
CA ALA A 36 7.99 -7.52 -9.69
C ALA A 36 9.48 -7.84 -9.55
N HIS A 37 10.27 -6.92 -8.99
CA HIS A 37 11.69 -7.11 -8.71
C HIS A 37 11.94 -8.34 -7.80
N ARG A 38 11.17 -8.46 -6.70
CA ARG A 38 11.31 -9.59 -5.75
C ARG A 38 10.84 -10.91 -6.32
N PHE A 39 9.83 -10.89 -7.20
CA PHE A 39 9.40 -12.05 -7.96
C PHE A 39 10.52 -12.49 -8.92
N GLY A 40 11.10 -11.54 -9.67
CA GLY A 40 12.23 -11.79 -10.57
C GLY A 40 13.42 -12.42 -9.84
N TYR A 41 13.85 -11.83 -8.72
CA TYR A 41 14.94 -12.33 -7.88
C TYR A 41 14.68 -13.75 -7.32
N ALA A 42 13.42 -14.10 -7.06
CA ALA A 42 13.02 -15.46 -6.66
C ALA A 42 12.94 -16.47 -7.83
N GLY A 43 13.31 -16.06 -9.05
CA GLY A 43 13.30 -16.89 -10.26
C GLY A 43 11.95 -16.95 -10.97
N VAL A 44 11.00 -16.07 -10.66
CA VAL A 44 9.74 -15.93 -11.40
C VAL A 44 10.00 -15.13 -12.68
N ARG A 45 9.51 -15.62 -13.84
CA ARG A 45 9.64 -14.90 -15.11
C ARG A 45 8.56 -13.82 -15.21
N VAL A 46 8.90 -12.60 -14.83
CA VAL A 46 7.95 -11.48 -14.77
C VAL A 46 7.96 -10.66 -16.07
N THR A 47 6.76 -10.32 -16.55
CA THR A 47 6.56 -9.27 -17.55
C THR A 47 5.66 -8.20 -16.97
N LEU A 48 6.11 -6.95 -16.95
CA LEU A 48 5.30 -5.77 -16.65
C LEU A 48 4.82 -5.16 -17.96
N PHE A 49 3.52 -5.23 -18.23
CA PHE A 49 2.90 -4.60 -19.40
C PHE A 49 2.27 -3.27 -19.02
N THR A 50 2.62 -2.22 -19.76
CA THR A 50 2.28 -0.84 -19.39
C THR A 50 2.11 0.10 -20.58
N SER A 51 1.70 1.35 -20.31
CA SER A 51 1.49 2.36 -21.36
C SER A 51 2.79 2.99 -21.85
N GLU A 52 2.79 3.41 -23.11
CA GLU A 52 3.88 4.20 -23.69
C GLU A 52 3.81 5.67 -23.22
N TYR A 53 4.97 6.32 -23.18
CA TYR A 53 5.10 7.76 -22.95
C TYR A 53 6.24 8.30 -23.85
N PRO A 54 6.33 9.62 -24.06
CA PRO A 54 7.34 10.20 -24.95
C PRO A 54 8.75 9.71 -24.60
N ASP A 55 9.50 9.34 -25.63
CA ASP A 55 10.90 8.87 -25.55
C ASP A 55 11.12 7.53 -24.82
N ALA A 56 10.05 6.82 -24.45
CA ALA A 56 10.14 5.51 -23.82
C ALA A 56 10.46 4.41 -24.84
N ALA A 57 11.43 3.55 -24.52
CA ALA A 57 11.66 2.33 -25.30
C ALA A 57 10.45 1.38 -25.17
N PRO A 58 10.02 0.72 -26.28
CA PRO A 58 8.87 -0.19 -26.25
C PRO A 58 9.12 -1.42 -25.38
N PHE A 59 10.38 -1.81 -25.20
CA PHE A 59 10.80 -2.87 -24.29
C PHE A 59 12.01 -2.41 -23.49
N ASP A 60 12.08 -2.81 -22.24
CA ASP A 60 13.20 -2.52 -21.36
C ASP A 60 13.37 -3.65 -20.33
N TRP A 61 14.61 -3.95 -19.95
CA TRP A 61 14.91 -4.91 -18.89
C TRP A 61 15.23 -4.14 -17.61
N ALA A 62 14.26 -4.08 -16.71
CA ALA A 62 14.39 -3.44 -15.41
C ALA A 62 15.00 -4.43 -14.42
N GLN A 63 16.30 -4.70 -14.57
CA GLN A 63 17.04 -5.72 -13.82
C GLN A 63 16.47 -7.13 -14.07
N GLU A 64 15.62 -7.63 -13.16
CA GLU A 64 15.16 -9.03 -13.12
C GLU A 64 13.83 -9.29 -13.84
N TYR A 65 13.24 -8.29 -14.48
CA TYR A 65 11.97 -8.42 -15.19
C TYR A 65 11.88 -7.59 -16.47
N LEU A 66 11.02 -8.03 -17.39
CA LEU A 66 10.80 -7.38 -18.67
C LEU A 66 9.68 -6.34 -18.54
N VAL A 67 9.94 -5.10 -18.94
CA VAL A 67 8.93 -4.07 -19.18
C VAL A 67 8.56 -4.07 -20.66
N ALA A 68 7.26 -4.15 -20.96
CA ALA A 68 6.69 -4.04 -22.29
C ALA A 68 5.71 -2.87 -22.32
N ARG A 69 5.98 -1.86 -23.13
CA ARG A 69 5.20 -0.63 -23.24
C ARG A 69 4.45 -0.63 -24.57
N GLU A 70 3.13 -0.56 -24.52
CA GLU A 70 2.31 -0.47 -25.73
C GLU A 70 1.02 0.32 -25.49
N GLY A 71 0.79 1.29 -26.37
CA GLY A 71 -0.42 2.10 -26.38
C GLY A 71 -0.36 3.23 -25.36
N GLY A 72 -0.82 4.41 -25.78
CA GLY A 72 -0.89 5.57 -24.91
C GLY A 72 -1.93 5.47 -23.80
N ARG A 73 -2.20 6.61 -23.16
CA ARG A 73 -3.00 6.78 -21.94
C ARG A 73 -4.27 5.91 -21.82
N LEU A 74 -5.04 5.76 -22.89
CA LEU A 74 -6.23 4.88 -22.93
C LEU A 74 -6.07 3.67 -23.87
N GLY A 75 -5.15 3.76 -24.83
CA GLY A 75 -4.88 2.69 -25.79
C GLY A 75 -4.29 1.43 -25.14
N VAL A 76 -3.62 1.60 -24.01
CA VAL A 76 -3.01 0.51 -23.23
C VAL A 76 -4.01 -0.59 -22.83
N TYR A 77 -5.29 -0.28 -22.62
CA TYR A 77 -6.31 -1.28 -22.30
C TYR A 77 -6.59 -2.22 -23.49
N LEU A 78 -6.69 -1.65 -24.70
CA LEU A 78 -6.87 -2.44 -25.93
C LEU A 78 -5.59 -3.19 -26.30
N ALA A 79 -4.43 -2.57 -26.08
CA ALA A 79 -3.13 -3.21 -26.28
C ALA A 79 -2.96 -4.42 -25.35
N ALA A 80 -3.27 -4.28 -24.05
CA ALA A 80 -3.27 -5.39 -23.10
C ALA A 80 -4.23 -6.51 -23.52
N GLY A 81 -5.43 -6.17 -24.01
CA GLY A 81 -6.36 -7.17 -24.56
C GLY A 81 -5.80 -7.91 -25.77
N ARG A 82 -5.15 -7.23 -26.71
CA ARG A 82 -4.46 -7.85 -27.85
C ARG A 82 -3.29 -8.72 -27.40
N HIS A 83 -2.51 -8.25 -26.43
CA HIS A 83 -1.39 -8.99 -25.84
C HIS A 83 -1.85 -10.29 -25.18
N LEU A 84 -2.90 -10.23 -24.36
CA LEU A 84 -3.49 -11.41 -23.70
C LEU A 84 -4.10 -12.40 -24.69
N ARG A 85 -4.76 -11.93 -25.75
CA ARG A 85 -5.27 -12.81 -26.82
C ARG A 85 -4.15 -13.54 -27.56
N ARG A 86 -3.02 -12.86 -27.80
CA ARG A 86 -1.89 -13.41 -28.56
C ARG A 86 -0.96 -14.28 -27.72
N TYR A 87 -0.69 -13.88 -26.48
CA TYR A 87 0.34 -14.47 -25.63
C TYR A 87 -0.17 -15.01 -24.30
N GLY A 88 -1.46 -14.87 -23.99
CA GLY A 88 -2.05 -15.21 -22.68
C GLY A 88 -1.77 -16.65 -22.22
N ARG A 89 -1.72 -17.61 -23.16
CA ARG A 89 -1.39 -19.02 -22.86
C ARG A 89 0.04 -19.25 -22.37
N ARG A 90 0.92 -18.24 -22.51
CA ARG A 90 2.30 -18.29 -22.00
C ARG A 90 2.40 -17.89 -20.54
N TYR A 91 1.36 -17.31 -19.95
CA TYR A 91 1.38 -16.85 -18.56
C TYR A 91 0.64 -17.85 -17.66
N ASP A 92 1.29 -18.23 -16.56
CA ASP A 92 0.68 -19.06 -15.52
C ASP A 92 -0.30 -18.26 -14.65
N ALA A 93 -0.01 -16.97 -14.45
CA ALA A 93 -0.82 -16.07 -13.65
C ALA A 93 -0.73 -14.62 -14.14
N ILE A 94 -1.76 -13.83 -13.82
CA ILE A 94 -1.87 -12.41 -14.13
C ILE A 94 -2.17 -11.64 -12.85
N VAL A 95 -1.41 -10.56 -12.63
CA VAL A 95 -1.67 -9.52 -11.63
C VAL A 95 -2.23 -8.31 -12.37
N ASP A 96 -3.51 -8.01 -12.19
CA ASP A 96 -4.20 -6.86 -12.81
C ASP A 96 -4.25 -5.70 -11.81
N CYS A 97 -3.44 -4.66 -12.03
CA CYS A 97 -3.39 -3.49 -11.16
C CYS A 97 -4.44 -2.45 -11.56
N GLN A 98 -5.44 -2.26 -10.71
CA GLN A 98 -6.53 -1.31 -10.91
C GLN A 98 -6.15 0.09 -10.39
N ASN A 99 -5.70 0.95 -11.32
CA ASN A 99 -5.49 2.39 -11.09
C ASN A 99 -6.74 3.20 -11.46
N GLY A 100 -7.88 2.81 -10.88
CA GLY A 100 -9.22 3.36 -11.17
C GLY A 100 -10.05 2.43 -12.06
N ILE A 101 -9.57 2.12 -13.28
CA ILE A 101 -10.21 1.16 -14.18
C ILE A 101 -9.26 -0.04 -14.37
N PRO A 102 -9.73 -1.29 -14.15
CA PRO A 102 -8.90 -2.47 -14.30
C PRO A 102 -8.70 -2.81 -15.79
N PHE A 103 -7.73 -3.66 -16.13
CA PHE A 103 -7.47 -4.06 -17.52
C PHE A 103 -8.48 -5.04 -18.11
N PHE A 104 -9.41 -5.50 -17.26
CA PHE A 104 -10.37 -6.54 -17.58
C PHE A 104 -9.69 -7.85 -17.98
N ALA A 105 -8.54 -8.18 -17.36
CA ALA A 105 -7.79 -9.40 -17.68
C ALA A 105 -8.66 -10.67 -17.77
N PRO A 106 -9.65 -10.93 -16.88
CA PRO A 106 -10.49 -12.12 -16.98
C PRO A 106 -11.32 -12.23 -18.27
N PHE A 107 -11.55 -11.11 -18.96
CA PHE A 107 -12.28 -11.08 -20.23
C PHE A 107 -11.38 -11.45 -21.43
N TRP A 108 -10.09 -11.15 -21.35
CA TRP A 108 -9.14 -11.36 -22.45
C TRP A 108 -8.26 -12.61 -22.28
N ALA A 109 -8.00 -13.00 -21.03
CA ALA A 109 -7.13 -14.11 -20.71
C ALA A 109 -7.78 -15.46 -21.09
N PRO A 110 -6.98 -16.48 -21.43
CA PRO A 110 -7.48 -17.83 -21.64
C PRO A 110 -8.28 -18.35 -20.45
N GLU A 111 -9.22 -19.24 -20.73
CA GLU A 111 -9.96 -19.93 -19.68
C GLU A 111 -9.00 -20.72 -18.77
N GLY A 112 -9.24 -20.64 -17.46
CA GLY A 112 -8.39 -21.28 -16.45
C GLY A 112 -7.17 -20.47 -16.01
N THR A 113 -6.82 -19.36 -16.67
CA THR A 113 -5.72 -18.49 -16.20
C THR A 113 -6.01 -17.93 -14.80
N ALA A 114 -5.03 -18.03 -13.91
CA ALA A 114 -5.08 -17.44 -12.58
C ALA A 114 -4.97 -15.92 -12.68
N VAL A 115 -5.97 -15.20 -12.16
CA VAL A 115 -5.97 -13.73 -12.15
C VAL A 115 -6.16 -13.26 -10.72
N VAL A 116 -5.35 -12.29 -10.29
CA VAL A 116 -5.51 -11.55 -9.04
C VAL A 116 -5.62 -10.06 -9.38
N CYS A 117 -6.61 -9.37 -8.83
CA CYS A 117 -6.82 -7.94 -9.07
C CYS A 117 -6.36 -7.11 -7.86
N ILE A 118 -5.46 -6.15 -8.06
CA ILE A 118 -4.93 -5.29 -7.00
C ILE A 118 -5.62 -3.93 -7.08
N VAL A 119 -6.16 -3.46 -5.96
CA VAL A 119 -6.76 -2.13 -5.83
C VAL A 119 -5.92 -1.31 -4.86
N HIS A 120 -5.25 -0.28 -5.38
CA HIS A 120 -4.46 0.64 -4.56
C HIS A 120 -5.32 1.67 -3.84
N HIS A 121 -6.45 2.07 -4.42
CA HIS A 121 -7.38 3.03 -3.82
C HIS A 121 -8.72 2.95 -4.56
N VAL A 122 -9.83 3.26 -3.88
CA VAL A 122 -11.15 3.36 -4.53
C VAL A 122 -11.34 4.79 -5.07
N HIS A 123 -11.39 4.94 -6.40
CA HIS A 123 -11.32 6.22 -7.08
C HIS A 123 -12.67 6.94 -7.21
N GLN A 124 -13.76 6.40 -6.63
CA GLN A 124 -15.13 6.95 -6.74
C GLN A 124 -15.21 8.46 -6.47
N GLN A 125 -14.51 8.97 -5.46
CA GLN A 125 -14.47 10.40 -5.15
C GLN A 125 -13.50 11.20 -6.04
N GLN A 126 -12.40 10.58 -6.49
CA GLN A 126 -11.41 11.22 -7.37
C GLN A 126 -11.93 11.38 -8.80
N PHE A 127 -12.81 10.49 -9.29
CA PHE A 127 -13.43 10.64 -10.60
C PHE A 127 -14.22 11.95 -10.74
N ASN A 128 -14.87 12.42 -9.68
CA ASN A 128 -15.57 13.71 -9.68
C ASN A 128 -14.61 14.91 -9.71
N MET A 129 -13.37 14.75 -9.22
CA MET A 129 -12.36 15.81 -9.22
C MET A 129 -11.63 15.94 -10.56
N TYR A 130 -11.38 14.81 -11.24
CA TYR A 130 -10.58 14.78 -12.47
C TYR A 130 -11.40 14.75 -13.76
N TYR A 131 -12.65 14.27 -13.72
CA TYR A 131 -13.49 14.14 -14.90
C TYR A 131 -14.81 14.89 -14.73
N ARG A 132 -15.21 15.62 -15.78
CA ARG A 132 -16.55 16.21 -15.87
C ARG A 132 -17.56 15.14 -16.33
N TRP A 133 -18.84 15.40 -16.13
CA TRP A 133 -19.89 14.59 -16.75
C TRP A 133 -19.72 14.60 -18.28
N PRO A 134 -19.85 13.46 -18.99
CA PRO A 134 -20.28 12.13 -18.50
C PRO A 134 -19.13 11.17 -18.10
N ALA A 135 -17.87 11.55 -18.29
CA ALA A 135 -16.72 10.65 -18.10
C ALA A 135 -16.54 10.19 -16.63
N ASN A 136 -16.90 11.03 -15.65
CA ASN A 136 -16.90 10.64 -14.24
C ASN A 136 -17.89 9.50 -13.94
N TRP A 137 -19.08 9.53 -14.53
CA TRP A 137 -20.13 8.54 -14.35
C TRP A 137 -19.74 7.21 -15.00
N VAL A 138 -19.16 7.26 -16.20
CA VAL A 138 -18.63 6.06 -16.88
C VAL A 138 -17.52 5.43 -16.05
N GLY A 139 -16.55 6.22 -15.57
CA GLY A 139 -15.48 5.73 -14.69
C GLY A 139 -16.02 5.04 -13.45
N ARG A 140 -17.01 5.65 -12.77
CA ARG A 140 -17.65 5.07 -11.58
C ARG A 140 -18.43 3.79 -11.87
N MET A 141 -19.11 3.71 -13.02
CA MET A 141 -19.82 2.51 -13.44
C MET A 141 -18.88 1.36 -13.80
N LEU A 142 -17.77 1.67 -14.48
CA LEU A 142 -16.73 0.70 -14.81
C LEU A 142 -16.09 0.15 -13.54
N GLU A 143 -15.68 1.04 -12.62
CA GLU A 143 -15.06 0.69 -11.34
C GLU A 143 -15.99 -0.14 -10.43
N GLY A 144 -17.30 0.13 -10.46
CA GLY A 144 -18.29 -0.56 -9.64
C GLY A 144 -18.94 -1.77 -10.33
N ARG A 145 -19.96 -1.53 -11.16
CA ARG A 145 -20.85 -2.59 -11.67
C ARG A 145 -20.14 -3.53 -12.64
N VAL A 146 -19.29 -2.99 -13.53
CA VAL A 146 -18.59 -3.80 -14.54
C VAL A 146 -17.49 -4.61 -13.89
N THR A 147 -16.64 -4.00 -13.06
CA THR A 147 -15.63 -4.74 -12.27
C THR A 147 -16.28 -5.85 -11.46
N ARG A 148 -17.37 -5.58 -10.73
CA ARG A 148 -18.07 -6.62 -9.95
C ARG A 148 -18.54 -7.79 -10.80
N ARG A 149 -18.98 -7.56 -12.05
CA ARG A 149 -19.46 -8.62 -12.94
C ARG A 149 -18.30 -9.41 -13.55
N VAL A 150 -17.27 -8.73 -14.06
CA VAL A 150 -16.12 -9.35 -14.74
C VAL A 150 -15.22 -10.10 -13.75
N TYR A 151 -15.09 -9.59 -12.53
CA TYR A 151 -14.19 -10.12 -11.51
C TYR A 151 -14.90 -10.93 -10.41
N ARG A 152 -16.13 -11.40 -10.66
CA ARG A 152 -16.93 -12.11 -9.64
C ARG A 152 -16.23 -13.35 -9.06
N ASP A 153 -15.41 -14.00 -9.87
CA ASP A 153 -14.68 -15.25 -9.55
C ASP A 153 -13.16 -15.00 -9.43
N VAL A 154 -12.74 -13.76 -9.20
CA VAL A 154 -11.35 -13.33 -9.08
C VAL A 154 -11.09 -12.84 -7.65
N PRO A 155 -10.03 -13.33 -6.97
CA PRO A 155 -9.60 -12.76 -5.70
C PRO A 155 -9.03 -11.35 -5.90
N PHE A 156 -9.35 -10.48 -4.95
CA PHE A 156 -8.85 -9.12 -4.89
C PHE A 156 -7.76 -8.98 -3.83
N VAL A 157 -6.90 -7.99 -4.04
CA VAL A 157 -5.91 -7.52 -3.07
C VAL A 157 -6.16 -6.06 -2.78
N ALA A 158 -6.31 -5.73 -1.50
CA ALA A 158 -6.33 -4.37 -0.98
C ALA A 158 -4.99 -4.09 -0.31
N VAL A 159 -4.52 -2.84 -0.38
CA VAL A 159 -3.31 -2.42 0.34
C VAL A 159 -3.58 -2.17 1.84
N SER A 160 -4.83 -2.06 2.26
CA SER A 160 -5.16 -1.73 3.64
C SER A 160 -6.56 -2.22 4.09
N PRO A 161 -6.82 -2.36 5.40
CA PRO A 161 -8.14 -2.63 5.95
C PRO A 161 -9.20 -1.62 5.51
N SER A 162 -8.90 -0.31 5.50
CA SER A 162 -9.86 0.69 5.05
C SER A 162 -10.13 0.58 3.55
N THR A 163 -9.13 0.33 2.71
CA THR A 163 -9.31 0.07 1.27
C THR A 163 -10.22 -1.15 1.06
N ARG A 164 -10.01 -2.24 1.82
CA ARG A 164 -10.90 -3.42 1.78
C ARG A 164 -12.33 -3.06 2.16
N ALA A 165 -12.53 -2.26 3.21
CA ALA A 165 -13.86 -1.80 3.60
C ALA A 165 -14.52 -0.98 2.48
N GLU A 166 -13.80 -0.06 1.84
CA GLU A 166 -14.33 0.71 0.70
C GLU A 166 -14.68 -0.19 -0.50
N MET A 167 -13.87 -1.19 -0.80
CA MET A 167 -14.17 -2.17 -1.84
C MET A 167 -15.46 -2.96 -1.55
N ARG A 168 -15.74 -3.27 -0.28
CA ARG A 168 -17.00 -3.89 0.13
C ARG A 168 -18.18 -2.93 0.00
N HIS A 169 -18.07 -1.73 0.59
CA HIS A 169 -19.19 -0.81 0.76
C HIS A 169 -19.50 0.02 -0.49
N GLN A 170 -18.46 0.49 -1.20
CA GLN A 170 -18.61 1.36 -2.36
C GLN A 170 -18.71 0.57 -3.68
N LEU A 171 -17.89 -0.49 -3.84
CA LEU A 171 -17.87 -1.29 -5.07
C LEU A 171 -18.77 -2.54 -4.99
N GLY A 172 -19.19 -2.95 -3.79
CA GLY A 172 -20.09 -4.10 -3.61
C GLY A 172 -19.44 -5.44 -3.94
N LEU A 173 -18.11 -5.54 -3.82
CA LEU A 173 -17.38 -6.78 -4.10
C LEU A 173 -17.71 -7.82 -3.02
N ARG A 174 -17.98 -9.07 -3.44
CA ARG A 174 -18.37 -10.18 -2.53
C ARG A 174 -17.35 -11.33 -2.47
N GLY A 175 -16.40 -11.37 -3.41
CA GLY A 175 -15.34 -12.37 -3.46
C GLY A 175 -14.25 -12.14 -2.40
N PRO A 176 -13.22 -13.01 -2.34
CA PRO A 176 -12.10 -12.85 -1.42
C PRO A 176 -11.36 -11.52 -1.63
N ILE A 177 -11.09 -10.80 -0.54
CA ILE A 177 -10.23 -9.60 -0.55
C ILE A 177 -9.11 -9.80 0.47
N HIS A 178 -7.90 -10.02 -0.03
CA HIS A 178 -6.68 -10.19 0.77
C HIS A 178 -6.02 -8.84 1.03
N ILE A 179 -5.31 -8.70 2.16
CA ILE A 179 -4.58 -7.47 2.49
C ILE A 179 -3.09 -7.70 2.26
N VAL A 180 -2.52 -6.89 1.37
CA VAL A 180 -1.08 -6.87 1.07
C VAL A 180 -0.61 -5.42 1.16
N PRO A 181 -0.15 -4.97 2.35
CA PRO A 181 0.25 -3.59 2.57
C PRO A 181 1.49 -3.24 1.75
N ASN A 182 1.73 -1.95 1.57
CA ASN A 182 2.99 -1.50 0.98
C ASN A 182 4.14 -1.72 1.97
N GLY A 183 5.31 -2.03 1.44
CA GLY A 183 6.55 -2.05 2.21
C GLY A 183 7.17 -0.66 2.30
N VAL A 184 8.23 -0.57 3.10
CA VAL A 184 9.16 0.55 3.08
C VAL A 184 10.58 0.00 2.88
N GLU A 185 11.42 0.76 2.19
CA GLU A 185 12.84 0.43 2.10
C GLU A 185 13.52 0.70 3.45
N SER A 186 14.50 -0.12 3.80
CA SER A 186 15.31 0.16 4.99
C SER A 186 16.12 1.42 4.74
N PRO A 187 16.06 2.42 5.65
CA PRO A 187 16.84 3.62 5.48
C PRO A 187 18.35 3.30 5.52
N PRO A 188 19.19 4.08 4.80
CA PRO A 188 20.64 4.03 4.94
C PRO A 188 21.07 4.03 6.42
N ARG A 189 22.06 3.21 6.76
CA ARG A 189 22.63 3.16 8.10
C ARG A 189 23.38 4.46 8.39
N GLY A 190 23.03 5.10 9.50
CA GLY A 190 23.68 6.32 9.98
C GLY A 190 22.69 7.15 10.78
N GLU A 191 23.08 7.56 11.99
CA GLU A 191 22.33 8.53 12.75
C GLU A 191 22.51 9.89 12.07
N ARG A 192 21.39 10.51 11.66
CA ARG A 192 21.36 11.90 11.24
C ARG A 192 20.72 12.72 12.33
N GLU A 193 21.36 13.83 12.66
CA GLU A 193 20.81 14.79 13.58
C GLU A 193 19.57 15.45 12.97
N ARG A 194 18.50 15.54 13.76
CA ARG A 194 17.33 16.34 13.42
C ARG A 194 17.74 17.80 13.30
N SER A 195 16.96 18.57 12.55
CA SER A 195 17.15 20.02 12.47
C SER A 195 17.12 20.64 13.87
N ALA A 196 18.06 21.54 14.16
CA ALA A 196 18.07 22.31 15.41
C ALA A 196 16.87 23.29 15.52
N THR A 197 16.23 23.59 14.39
CA THR A 197 15.06 24.47 14.30
C THR A 197 13.82 23.68 13.87
N PRO A 198 12.60 24.14 14.24
CA PRO A 198 11.37 23.49 13.83
C PRO A 198 11.29 23.33 12.32
N SER A 199 11.02 22.12 11.84
CA SER A 199 11.05 21.83 10.41
C SER A 199 9.95 20.86 10.00
N ILE A 200 9.27 21.19 8.89
CA ILE A 200 8.25 20.34 8.28
C ILE A 200 8.73 19.97 6.88
N ALA A 201 8.81 18.67 6.58
CA ALA A 201 9.11 18.20 5.22
C ALA A 201 7.97 17.35 4.66
N VAL A 202 7.53 17.69 3.46
CA VAL A 202 6.52 16.95 2.71
C VAL A 202 7.09 16.55 1.36
N VAL A 203 7.07 15.24 1.07
CA VAL A 203 7.47 14.70 -0.23
C VAL A 203 6.26 14.04 -0.86
N THR A 204 5.69 14.63 -1.92
CA THR A 204 4.48 14.10 -2.57
C THR A 204 4.25 14.70 -3.95
N ARG A 205 3.38 14.08 -4.76
CA ARG A 205 2.91 14.70 -6.00
C ARG A 205 2.07 15.95 -5.68
N LEU A 206 2.32 17.06 -6.38
CA LEU A 206 1.62 18.32 -6.18
C LEU A 206 0.30 18.33 -6.96
N VAL A 207 -0.68 17.61 -6.46
CA VAL A 207 -2.02 17.45 -7.06
C VAL A 207 -3.12 17.90 -6.10
N PRO A 208 -4.29 18.35 -6.60
CA PRO A 208 -5.31 19.01 -5.76
C PRO A 208 -5.78 18.19 -4.55
N HIS A 209 -5.92 16.87 -4.70
CA HIS A 209 -6.41 15.99 -3.63
C HIS A 209 -5.42 15.80 -2.46
N LYS A 210 -4.14 16.21 -2.60
CA LYS A 210 -3.17 16.25 -1.48
C LYS A 210 -3.34 17.48 -0.59
N ARG A 211 -4.15 18.46 -1.02
CA ARG A 211 -4.56 19.66 -0.27
C ARG A 211 -3.45 20.43 0.45
N LEU A 212 -2.24 20.47 -0.11
CA LEU A 212 -1.09 21.17 0.48
C LEU A 212 -1.28 22.68 0.66
N HIS A 213 -2.29 23.28 0.02
CA HIS A 213 -2.69 24.67 0.27
C HIS A 213 -3.07 24.89 1.74
N LEU A 214 -3.62 23.88 2.42
CA LEU A 214 -4.00 23.97 3.84
C LEU A 214 -2.76 24.03 4.76
N LEU A 215 -1.67 23.34 4.39
CA LEU A 215 -0.41 23.47 5.10
C LEU A 215 0.13 24.90 4.97
N VAL A 216 0.17 25.44 3.75
CA VAL A 216 0.66 26.80 3.48
C VAL A 216 -0.20 27.85 4.21
N GLU A 217 -1.51 27.65 4.27
CA GLU A 217 -2.46 28.52 4.99
C GLU A 217 -2.22 28.53 6.51
N ALA A 218 -1.79 27.41 7.10
CA ALA A 218 -1.52 27.30 8.54
C ALA A 218 -0.20 27.95 8.98
N VAL A 219 0.78 28.10 8.08
CA VAL A 219 2.14 28.57 8.43
C VAL A 219 2.18 29.92 9.15
N PRO A 220 1.44 30.98 8.74
CA PRO A 220 1.48 32.27 9.44
C PRO A 220 1.11 32.17 10.92
N ALA A 221 0.18 31.28 11.27
CA ALA A 221 -0.19 31.05 12.65
C ALA A 221 0.88 30.30 13.43
N LEU A 222 1.50 29.29 12.82
CA LEU A 222 2.59 28.53 13.44
C LEU A 222 3.81 29.40 13.74
N LEU A 223 4.12 30.37 12.86
CA LEU A 223 5.24 31.30 13.06
C LEU A 223 5.11 32.15 14.33
N ARG A 224 3.90 32.32 14.89
CA ARG A 224 3.71 33.05 16.15
C ARG A 224 4.34 32.32 17.33
N SER A 225 4.29 30.98 17.33
CA SER A 225 4.88 30.13 18.38
C SER A 225 6.25 29.59 17.98
N TRP A 226 6.50 29.46 16.68
CA TRP A 226 7.69 28.84 16.10
C TRP A 226 8.34 29.75 15.06
N PRO A 227 8.96 30.88 15.45
CA PRO A 227 9.49 31.88 14.51
C PRO A 227 10.63 31.37 13.61
N GLY A 228 11.31 30.30 14.02
CA GLY A 228 12.36 29.62 13.24
C GLY A 228 11.85 28.49 12.35
N LEU A 229 10.53 28.32 12.20
CA LEU A 229 9.94 27.24 11.41
C LEU A 229 10.41 27.29 9.95
N ARG A 230 10.76 26.12 9.41
CA ARG A 230 11.03 25.90 7.99
C ARG A 230 10.07 24.86 7.41
N VAL A 231 9.57 25.09 6.20
CA VAL A 231 8.67 24.16 5.50
C VAL A 231 9.22 23.84 4.12
N ASP A 232 9.56 22.58 3.86
CA ASP A 232 10.01 22.10 2.55
C ASP A 232 8.93 21.19 1.93
N ILE A 233 8.41 21.58 0.76
CA ILE A 233 7.39 20.84 0.01
C ILE A 233 8.02 20.36 -1.31
N ALA A 234 8.59 19.16 -1.29
CA ALA A 234 9.22 18.52 -2.43
C ALA A 234 8.20 17.75 -3.27
N GLY A 235 8.27 17.94 -4.58
CA GLY A 235 7.39 17.33 -5.55
C GLY A 235 7.15 18.16 -6.79
N THR A 236 6.50 17.56 -7.76
CA THR A 236 6.04 18.20 -9.00
C THR A 236 4.57 17.89 -9.23
N GLY A 237 3.92 18.71 -10.05
CA GLY A 237 2.53 18.52 -10.41
C GLY A 237 1.79 19.84 -10.68
N PRO A 238 0.55 19.75 -11.18
CA PRO A 238 -0.23 20.90 -11.63
C PRO A 238 -0.53 21.92 -10.51
N ALA A 239 -0.51 21.50 -9.24
CA ALA A 239 -0.78 22.41 -8.12
C ALA A 239 0.42 23.32 -7.77
N ARG A 240 1.62 23.08 -8.33
CA ARG A 240 2.84 23.82 -7.97
C ARG A 240 2.70 25.33 -8.16
N ALA A 241 2.18 25.76 -9.31
CA ALA A 241 2.03 27.18 -9.62
C ALA A 241 1.10 27.88 -8.62
N ARG A 242 -0.02 27.23 -8.27
CA ARG A 242 -0.97 27.75 -7.27
C ARG A 242 -0.36 27.82 -5.87
N LEU A 243 0.41 26.81 -5.47
CA LEU A 243 1.12 26.82 -4.18
C LEU A 243 2.14 27.95 -4.10
N LEU A 244 2.94 28.15 -5.15
CA LEU A 244 3.89 29.27 -5.21
C LEU A 244 3.19 30.63 -5.13
N ALA A 245 2.07 30.81 -5.83
CA ALA A 245 1.29 32.03 -5.75
C ALA A 245 0.74 32.28 -4.33
N GLN A 246 0.29 31.23 -3.64
CA GLN A 246 -0.17 31.31 -2.26
C GLN A 246 0.97 31.67 -1.29
N VAL A 247 2.14 31.04 -1.44
CA VAL A 247 3.35 31.36 -0.64
C VAL A 247 3.71 32.83 -0.78
N ARG A 248 3.73 33.36 -2.01
CA ARG A 248 3.99 34.78 -2.28
C ARG A 248 2.91 35.71 -1.72
N GLY A 249 1.64 35.34 -1.91
CA GLY A 249 0.52 36.14 -1.40
C GLY A 249 0.49 36.26 0.13
N LEU A 250 1.11 35.32 0.84
CA LEU A 250 1.24 35.33 2.30
C LEU A 250 2.62 35.84 2.79
N GLY A 251 3.54 36.21 1.89
CA GLY A 251 4.88 36.66 2.26
C GLY A 251 5.76 35.56 2.89
N LEU A 252 5.54 34.30 2.53
CA LEU A 252 6.16 33.12 3.15
C LEU A 252 7.39 32.61 2.39
N GLU A 253 7.94 33.34 1.42
CA GLU A 253 9.02 32.88 0.55
C GLU A 253 10.31 32.52 1.29
N ARG A 254 10.52 33.08 2.49
CA ARG A 254 11.66 32.78 3.37
C ARG A 254 11.45 31.56 4.26
N VAL A 255 10.21 31.05 4.33
CA VAL A 255 9.78 30.01 5.27
C VAL A 255 9.38 28.74 4.52
N VAL A 256 8.66 28.87 3.41
CA VAL A 256 8.12 27.75 2.62
C VAL A 256 8.88 27.63 1.30
N HIS A 257 9.55 26.50 1.12
CA HIS A 257 10.36 26.19 -0.06
C HIS A 257 9.75 25.04 -0.87
N LEU A 258 9.76 25.20 -2.20
CA LEU A 258 9.25 24.19 -3.15
C LEU A 258 10.37 23.75 -4.11
N PRO A 259 11.30 22.88 -3.66
CA PRO A 259 12.51 22.51 -4.42
C PRO A 259 12.20 21.76 -5.73
N GLY A 260 10.96 21.31 -5.94
CA GLY A 260 10.60 20.49 -7.10
C GLY A 260 10.83 19.01 -6.82
N ARG A 261 11.07 18.23 -7.86
CA ARG A 261 11.37 16.79 -7.72
C ARG A 261 12.75 16.64 -7.09
N VAL A 262 12.84 15.79 -6.08
CA VAL A 262 14.11 15.46 -5.40
C VAL A 262 14.54 14.04 -5.74
N THR A 263 15.83 13.76 -5.61
CA THR A 263 16.38 12.39 -5.70
C THR A 263 15.95 11.57 -4.48
N GLU A 264 16.16 10.26 -4.52
CA GLU A 264 15.93 9.39 -3.36
C GLU A 264 16.79 9.81 -2.16
N GLN A 265 18.05 10.19 -2.39
CA GLN A 265 18.90 10.76 -1.33
C GLN A 265 18.34 12.09 -0.81
N GLY A 266 17.85 12.97 -1.70
CA GLY A 266 17.22 14.22 -1.28
C GLY A 266 15.93 14.02 -0.49
N LYS A 267 15.12 13.01 -0.83
CA LYS A 267 13.95 12.59 -0.04
C LYS A 267 14.37 12.12 1.35
N TYR A 268 15.38 11.25 1.42
CA TYR A 268 15.95 10.77 2.67
C TYR A 268 16.45 11.94 3.54
N ASP A 269 17.22 12.86 2.96
CA ASP A 269 17.75 14.01 3.67
C ASP A 269 16.61 14.89 4.19
N LEU A 270 15.64 15.27 3.35
CA LEU A 270 14.52 16.11 3.79
C LEU A 270 13.73 15.50 4.95
N LEU A 271 13.37 14.22 4.83
CA LEU A 271 12.57 13.56 5.85
C LEU A 271 13.36 13.27 7.12
N SER A 272 14.62 12.84 7.04
CA SER A 272 15.45 12.53 8.22
C SER A 272 15.81 13.76 9.06
N HIS A 273 15.88 14.96 8.48
CA HIS A 273 16.15 16.18 9.25
C HIS A 273 14.88 16.83 9.80
N ALA A 274 13.71 16.58 9.19
CA ALA A 274 12.46 17.22 9.57
C ALA A 274 11.98 16.83 10.98
N TRP A 275 11.25 17.71 11.66
CA TRP A 275 10.55 17.35 12.89
C TRP A 275 9.26 16.60 12.59
N LEU A 276 8.54 17.03 11.55
CA LEU A 276 7.25 16.46 11.16
C LEU A 276 7.17 16.28 9.64
N THR A 277 6.36 15.32 9.21
CA THR A 277 5.77 15.31 7.88
C THR A 277 4.27 15.57 7.94
N VAL A 278 3.66 16.04 6.85
CA VAL A 278 2.24 16.41 6.82
C VAL A 278 1.55 15.82 5.59
N ALA A 279 0.42 15.16 5.81
CA ALA A 279 -0.40 14.54 4.78
C ALA A 279 -1.87 14.96 4.90
N PRO A 280 -2.26 16.18 4.46
CA PRO A 280 -3.62 16.68 4.56
C PRO A 280 -4.50 16.19 3.39
N SER A 281 -4.23 14.98 2.90
CA SER A 281 -4.88 14.40 1.74
C SER A 281 -6.36 14.12 1.98
N LEU A 282 -7.17 14.27 0.93
CA LEU A 282 -8.58 13.90 0.99
C LEU A 282 -8.79 12.37 1.02
N ALA A 283 -7.92 11.63 0.35
CA ALA A 283 -7.97 10.18 0.26
C ALA A 283 -6.59 9.62 -0.13
N GLU A 284 -6.21 8.47 0.43
CA GLU A 284 -4.96 7.76 0.15
C GLU A 284 -5.19 6.26 0.13
N GLY A 285 -4.43 5.52 -0.68
CA GLY A 285 -4.45 4.06 -0.63
C GLY A 285 -3.80 3.48 0.61
N TRP A 286 -2.60 4.00 0.91
CA TRP A 286 -1.77 3.55 2.03
C TRP A 286 -1.07 4.71 2.73
N GLY A 287 -0.64 5.75 2.01
CA GLY A 287 0.22 6.78 2.59
C GLY A 287 1.70 6.35 2.63
N LEU A 288 2.22 5.83 1.52
CA LEU A 288 3.60 5.35 1.41
C LEU A 288 4.64 6.36 1.94
N THR A 289 4.44 7.65 1.65
CA THR A 289 5.34 8.73 2.09
C THR A 289 5.31 8.96 3.60
N VAL A 290 4.18 8.67 4.26
CA VAL A 290 4.07 8.70 5.72
C VAL A 290 4.86 7.54 6.32
N LEU A 291 4.76 6.36 5.72
CA LEU A 291 5.53 5.19 6.16
C LEU A 291 7.05 5.38 5.94
N GLU A 292 7.45 5.98 4.81
CA GLU A 292 8.84 6.38 4.54
C GLU A 292 9.36 7.39 5.58
N ALA A 293 8.55 8.39 5.95
CA ALA A 293 8.90 9.34 6.99
C ALA A 293 9.03 8.66 8.36
N ASN A 294 8.11 7.76 8.72
CA ASN A 294 8.16 6.99 9.95
C ASN A 294 9.38 6.05 10.01
N ALA A 295 9.80 5.45 8.89
CA ALA A 295 11.03 4.65 8.82
C ALA A 295 12.27 5.48 9.18
N LEU A 296 12.23 6.78 8.91
CA LEU A 296 13.26 7.75 9.29
C LEU A 296 13.03 8.34 10.68
N GLY A 297 12.07 7.84 11.46
CA GLY A 297 11.72 8.34 12.78
C GLY A 297 10.91 9.63 12.79
N THR A 298 10.36 10.04 11.64
CA THR A 298 9.66 11.32 11.49
C THR A 298 8.16 11.09 11.64
N PRO A 299 7.50 11.65 12.67
CA PRO A 299 6.07 11.49 12.84
C PRO A 299 5.27 12.30 11.81
N ALA A 300 4.03 11.86 11.55
CA ALA A 300 3.16 12.48 10.56
C ALA A 300 1.94 13.16 11.19
N VAL A 301 1.60 14.36 10.74
CA VAL A 301 0.26 14.94 10.96
C VAL A 301 -0.57 14.67 9.70
N ALA A 302 -1.62 13.88 9.83
CA ALA A 302 -2.39 13.36 8.69
C ALA A 302 -3.89 13.52 8.92
N TYR A 303 -4.68 13.68 7.86
CA TYR A 303 -6.13 13.56 8.03
C TYR A 303 -6.55 12.11 8.26
N ASP A 304 -7.56 11.90 9.12
CA ASP A 304 -8.22 10.62 9.32
C ASP A 304 -9.11 10.29 8.11
N VAL A 305 -8.45 9.78 7.08
CA VAL A 305 -9.07 9.27 5.86
C VAL A 305 -8.58 7.83 5.61
N PRO A 306 -9.29 7.05 4.77
CA PRO A 306 -8.81 5.75 4.31
C PRO A 306 -7.36 5.81 3.81
N GLY A 307 -6.63 4.72 4.01
CA GLY A 307 -5.18 4.62 3.85
C GLY A 307 -4.40 5.24 5.01
N LEU A 308 -4.53 6.56 5.22
CA LEU A 308 -3.77 7.26 6.25
C LEU A 308 -4.04 6.74 7.67
N ARG A 309 -5.31 6.46 7.99
CA ARG A 309 -5.70 5.85 9.28
C ARG A 309 -5.12 4.47 9.54
N ASP A 310 -4.75 3.74 8.48
CA ASP A 310 -4.15 2.41 8.60
C ASP A 310 -2.63 2.51 8.74
N SER A 311 -2.01 3.56 8.16
CA SER A 311 -0.57 3.79 8.17
C SER A 311 -0.06 4.61 9.35
N VAL A 312 -0.92 5.37 10.02
CA VAL A 312 -0.57 6.18 11.21
C VAL A 312 -1.17 5.54 12.45
N CYS A 313 -0.32 5.18 13.39
CA CYS A 313 -0.73 4.89 14.77
C CYS A 313 -0.88 6.22 15.52
N ASP A 314 -2.13 6.67 15.66
CA ASP A 314 -2.48 7.93 16.31
C ASP A 314 -1.89 8.03 17.73
N GLY A 315 -1.28 9.18 18.04
CA GLY A 315 -0.58 9.45 19.29
C GLY A 315 0.79 8.77 19.45
N GLN A 316 1.15 7.81 18.59
CA GLN A 316 2.39 7.03 18.69
C GLN A 316 3.40 7.36 17.57
N THR A 317 2.90 7.42 16.34
CA THR A 317 3.72 7.60 15.12
C THR A 317 3.37 8.87 14.35
N GLY A 318 2.47 9.66 14.93
CA GLY A 318 1.83 10.79 14.30
C GLY A 318 0.46 11.07 14.92
N TRP A 319 -0.25 12.03 14.34
CA TRP A 319 -1.55 12.48 14.80
C TRP A 319 -2.55 12.48 13.65
N LEU A 320 -3.69 11.83 13.89
CA LEU A 320 -4.81 11.80 12.97
C LEU A 320 -5.78 12.94 13.27
N VAL A 321 -6.03 13.76 12.26
CA VAL A 321 -6.88 14.96 12.35
C VAL A 321 -8.20 14.70 11.64
N PRO A 322 -9.37 15.03 12.21
CA PRO A 322 -10.63 14.92 11.49
C PRO A 322 -10.59 15.65 10.14
N ALA A 323 -10.97 14.96 9.07
CA ALA A 323 -10.80 15.47 7.71
C ALA A 323 -11.47 16.83 7.50
N GLY A 324 -10.71 17.78 6.94
CA GLY A 324 -11.21 19.10 6.52
C GLY A 324 -11.31 20.17 7.61
N ARG A 325 -10.85 19.91 8.84
CA ARG A 325 -10.79 20.91 9.92
C ARG A 325 -9.58 20.70 10.84
N GLY A 326 -9.19 21.73 11.58
CA GLY A 326 -8.24 21.60 12.71
C GLY A 326 -6.77 21.30 12.35
N LEU A 327 -6.36 21.43 11.08
CA LEU A 327 -4.97 21.14 10.67
C LEU A 327 -3.96 22.07 11.36
N GLU A 328 -4.25 23.38 11.42
CA GLU A 328 -3.40 24.36 12.09
C GLU A 328 -3.14 24.00 13.56
N THR A 329 -4.20 23.78 14.33
CA THR A 329 -4.10 23.41 15.76
C THR A 329 -3.36 22.09 15.94
N ALA A 330 -3.62 21.10 15.09
CA ALA A 330 -2.92 19.82 15.14
C ALA A 330 -1.42 19.97 14.85
N LEU A 331 -1.04 20.81 13.88
CA LEU A 331 0.36 21.10 13.58
C LEU A 331 1.06 21.80 14.73
N ALA A 332 0.41 22.77 15.38
CA ALA A 332 0.96 23.46 16.55
C ALA A 332 1.21 22.47 17.70
N ASN A 333 0.20 21.68 18.06
CA ASN A 333 0.32 20.69 19.14
C ASN A 333 1.37 19.60 18.82
N ALA A 334 1.48 19.20 17.56
CA ALA A 334 2.46 18.22 17.11
C ALA A 334 3.89 18.78 17.23
N LEU A 335 4.11 20.04 16.83
CA LEU A 335 5.40 20.73 16.99
C LEU A 335 5.77 20.84 18.47
N ASP A 336 4.83 21.22 19.33
CA ASP A 336 5.03 21.27 20.79
C ASP A 336 5.42 19.89 21.35
N SER A 337 4.78 18.83 20.87
CA SER A 337 5.05 17.45 21.33
C SER A 337 6.43 16.93 20.95
N VAL A 338 7.04 17.46 19.88
CA VAL A 338 8.37 17.03 19.38
C VAL A 338 9.46 18.08 19.63
N ALA A 339 9.15 19.13 20.37
CA ALA A 339 10.07 20.21 20.70
C ALA A 339 11.14 19.78 21.72
N ASP A 340 10.76 18.93 22.67
CA ASP A 340 11.70 18.35 23.63
C ASP A 340 12.51 17.22 22.99
N PRO A 341 13.86 17.25 23.05
CA PRO A 341 14.70 16.21 22.44
C PRO A 341 14.48 14.79 22.98
N ALA A 342 14.02 14.62 24.22
CA ALA A 342 13.72 13.30 24.76
C ALA A 342 12.39 12.77 24.19
N ALA A 343 11.34 13.59 24.18
CA ALA A 343 10.07 13.28 23.53
C ALA A 343 10.25 12.99 22.03
N GLN A 344 11.03 13.81 21.32
CA GLN A 344 11.35 13.63 19.91
C GLN A 344 12.00 12.26 19.65
N ARG A 345 13.00 11.87 20.45
CA ARG A 345 13.65 10.55 20.34
C ARG A 345 12.70 9.39 20.65
N ALA A 346 11.84 9.54 21.65
CA ALA A 346 10.85 8.51 22.00
C ALA A 346 9.82 8.30 20.87
N ILE A 347 9.31 9.37 20.28
CA ILE A 347 8.40 9.32 19.13
C ILE A 347 9.11 8.75 17.89
N ALA A 348 10.36 9.15 17.65
CA ALA A 348 11.15 8.60 16.54
C ALA A 348 11.33 7.09 16.65
N GLY A 349 11.62 6.57 17.85
CA GLY A 349 11.70 5.13 18.08
C GLY A 349 10.38 4.40 17.83
N GLN A 350 9.23 4.99 18.21
CA GLN A 350 7.91 4.44 17.91
C GLN A 350 7.64 4.40 16.40
N CYS A 351 7.96 5.49 15.68
CA CYS A 351 7.85 5.57 14.23
C CYS A 351 8.67 4.48 13.53
N GLN A 352 9.93 4.31 13.92
CA GLN A 352 10.83 3.31 13.35
C GLN A 352 10.37 1.89 13.64
N ARG A 353 9.94 1.59 14.88
CA ARG A 353 9.37 0.28 15.24
C ARG A 353 8.13 -0.03 14.41
N TRP A 354 7.25 0.95 14.23
CA TRP A 354 6.04 0.77 13.42
C TRP A 354 6.39 0.52 11.94
N ALA A 355 7.20 1.38 11.34
CA ALA A 355 7.60 1.26 9.94
C ALA A 355 8.38 -0.03 9.66
N GLY A 356 9.23 -0.47 10.60
CA GLY A 356 9.99 -1.71 10.50
C GLY A 356 9.14 -2.99 10.43
N ARG A 357 7.84 -2.92 10.71
CA ARG A 357 6.89 -4.03 10.52
C ARG A 357 6.48 -4.23 9.06
N PHE A 358 6.83 -3.28 8.20
CA PHE A 358 6.48 -3.28 6.79
C PHE A 358 7.75 -3.40 5.95
N SER A 359 7.85 -4.47 5.15
CA SER A 359 8.91 -4.61 4.17
C SER A 359 8.32 -5.05 2.85
N TRP A 360 8.94 -4.62 1.76
CA TRP A 360 8.53 -5.04 0.43
C TRP A 360 8.71 -6.55 0.23
N ASP A 361 9.63 -7.19 0.96
CA ASP A 361 9.80 -8.65 0.98
C ASP A 361 8.57 -9.35 1.56
N ALA A 362 8.06 -8.85 2.70
CA ALA A 362 6.84 -9.38 3.30
C ALA A 362 5.62 -9.14 2.40
N SER A 363 5.54 -7.99 1.72
CA SER A 363 4.47 -7.70 0.75
C SER A 363 4.52 -8.63 -0.46
N ALA A 364 5.71 -8.85 -1.04
CA ALA A 364 5.90 -9.77 -2.16
C ALA A 364 5.52 -11.21 -1.78
N GLU A 365 5.95 -11.68 -0.60
CA GLU A 365 5.60 -13.00 -0.09
C GLU A 365 4.10 -13.16 0.15
N ARG A 366 3.41 -12.12 0.66
CA ARG A 366 1.95 -12.11 0.80
C ARG A 366 1.23 -12.16 -0.54
N LEU A 367 1.66 -11.37 -1.53
CA LEU A 367 1.05 -11.43 -2.86
C LEU A 367 1.29 -12.80 -3.50
N ALA A 368 2.49 -13.35 -3.37
CA ALA A 368 2.82 -14.68 -3.87
C ALA A 368 1.91 -15.75 -3.26
N ARG A 369 1.59 -15.68 -1.95
CA ARG A 369 0.63 -16.59 -1.31
C ARG A 369 -0.76 -16.51 -1.96
N VAL A 370 -1.25 -15.31 -2.25
CA VAL A 370 -2.54 -15.11 -2.95
C VAL A 370 -2.49 -15.70 -4.36
N LEU A 371 -1.41 -15.44 -5.11
CA LEU A 371 -1.23 -15.94 -6.47
C LEU A 371 -1.13 -17.47 -6.51
N VAL A 372 -0.35 -18.09 -5.61
CA VAL A 372 -0.25 -19.55 -5.46
C VAL A 372 -1.62 -20.16 -5.12
N SER A 373 -2.37 -19.53 -4.22
CA SER A 373 -3.72 -19.98 -3.86
C SER A 373 -4.64 -19.98 -5.10
N GLU A 374 -4.59 -18.93 -5.90
CA GLU A 374 -5.41 -18.80 -7.10
C GLU A 374 -4.99 -19.78 -8.21
N VAL A 375 -3.69 -19.93 -8.48
CA VAL A 375 -3.16 -20.93 -9.43
C VAL A 375 -3.64 -22.33 -9.05
N THR A 376 -3.52 -22.68 -7.77
CA THR A 376 -3.92 -23.98 -7.24
C THR A 376 -5.44 -24.19 -7.31
N ARG A 377 -6.23 -23.13 -7.05
CA ARG A 377 -7.69 -23.18 -7.18
C ARG A 377 -8.13 -23.42 -8.63
N ARG A 378 -7.48 -22.74 -9.59
CA ARG A 378 -7.77 -22.87 -11.02
C ARG A 378 -7.39 -24.24 -11.56
N SER A 379 -6.25 -24.80 -11.15
CA SER A 379 -5.86 -26.16 -11.55
C SER A 379 -6.83 -27.22 -11.04
N MET A 380 -7.52 -26.97 -9.92
CA MET A 380 -8.57 -27.86 -9.38
C MET A 380 -9.98 -27.62 -9.95
N GLY A 381 -10.17 -26.64 -10.85
CA GLY A 381 -11.49 -26.31 -11.39
C GLY A 381 -12.50 -25.78 -10.34
N SER A 382 -12.02 -25.29 -9.20
CA SER A 382 -12.88 -24.92 -8.07
C SER A 382 -13.42 -23.49 -8.18
N SER A 383 -14.74 -23.32 -8.02
CA SER A 383 -15.40 -22.00 -8.04
C SER A 383 -15.33 -21.28 -6.68
N SER A 384 -15.18 -19.95 -6.70
CA SER A 384 -15.10 -19.12 -5.49
C SER A 384 -16.49 -18.76 -4.89
N ARG A 385 -17.51 -19.63 -5.06
CA ARG A 385 -18.94 -19.30 -4.82
C ARG A 385 -19.33 -18.95 -3.38
N ARG A 386 -18.42 -18.92 -2.41
CA ARG A 386 -18.74 -18.50 -1.03
C ARG A 386 -18.53 -17.00 -0.89
N GLN A 387 -19.47 -16.33 -0.23
CA GLN A 387 -19.26 -14.97 0.27
C GLN A 387 -18.04 -15.01 1.18
N ALA A 388 -17.02 -14.21 0.86
CA ALA A 388 -15.82 -14.18 1.66
C ALA A 388 -16.09 -13.48 2.99
N ILE A 389 -15.62 -14.09 4.07
CA ILE A 389 -15.58 -13.49 5.40
C ILE A 389 -14.30 -12.64 5.46
N ASP A 390 -14.39 -11.40 5.96
CA ASP A 390 -13.23 -10.51 6.10
C ASP A 390 -12.57 -10.58 7.49
N LEU A 391 -13.18 -11.34 8.41
CA LEU A 391 -12.62 -11.65 9.72
C LEU A 391 -11.36 -12.51 9.58
N ALA A 392 -10.48 -12.36 10.56
CA ALA A 392 -9.34 -13.22 10.76
C ALA A 392 -9.26 -13.59 12.25
N THR A 393 -8.74 -14.78 12.53
CA THR A 393 -8.60 -15.30 13.89
C THR A 393 -7.14 -15.59 14.17
N VAL A 394 -6.65 -15.15 15.31
CA VAL A 394 -5.35 -15.56 15.84
C VAL A 394 -5.54 -16.80 16.68
N ALA A 395 -4.86 -17.88 16.29
CA ALA A 395 -4.68 -19.06 17.10
C ALA A 395 -3.29 -19.03 17.74
N SER A 396 -3.21 -19.22 19.06
CA SER A 396 -1.94 -19.22 19.78
C SER A 396 -1.76 -20.45 20.65
N TRP A 397 -0.53 -20.95 20.69
CA TRP A 397 -0.07 -22.03 21.55
C TRP A 397 1.21 -21.60 22.27
N PRO A 398 1.40 -21.98 23.54
CA PRO A 398 2.66 -21.76 24.23
C PRO A 398 3.81 -22.55 23.59
N PRO A 399 5.07 -22.25 23.91
CA PRO A 399 6.23 -22.96 23.37
C PRO A 399 6.12 -24.47 23.56
N GLY A 400 6.46 -25.25 22.53
CA GLY A 400 6.44 -26.72 22.56
C GLY A 400 5.05 -27.37 22.39
N ALA A 401 3.95 -26.64 22.64
CA ALA A 401 2.62 -27.25 22.67
C ALA A 401 2.08 -27.66 21.30
N ALA A 402 2.56 -27.08 20.20
CA ALA A 402 2.08 -27.38 18.84
C ALA A 402 3.14 -28.00 17.92
N ASP A 403 4.34 -28.31 18.43
CA ASP A 403 5.49 -28.72 17.61
C ASP A 403 5.20 -30.00 16.83
N ALA A 404 4.60 -31.00 17.49
CA ALA A 404 4.19 -32.27 16.86
C ALA A 404 3.11 -32.11 15.78
N ALA A 405 2.35 -31.01 15.80
CA ALA A 405 1.31 -30.69 14.83
C ALA A 405 1.76 -29.65 13.79
N ALA A 406 2.90 -28.99 13.96
CA ALA A 406 3.35 -27.89 13.11
C ALA A 406 3.49 -28.28 11.62
N GLY A 407 3.94 -29.51 11.35
CA GLY A 407 3.99 -30.08 10.00
C GLY A 407 2.61 -30.22 9.36
N ARG A 408 1.66 -30.84 10.09
CA ARG A 408 0.27 -31.02 9.63
C ARG A 408 -0.44 -29.68 9.46
N LEU A 409 -0.26 -28.75 10.38
CA LEU A 409 -0.80 -27.39 10.30
C LEU A 409 -0.36 -26.70 9.00
N ARG A 410 0.92 -26.79 8.61
CA ARG A 410 1.42 -26.19 7.37
C ARG A 410 0.90 -26.87 6.10
N GLN A 411 0.49 -28.13 6.18
CA GLN A 411 -0.07 -28.88 5.05
C GLN A 411 -1.58 -28.67 4.89
N THR A 412 -2.30 -28.56 6.01
CA THR A 412 -3.77 -28.49 6.03
C THR A 412 -4.30 -27.05 5.94
N LEU A 413 -3.61 -26.08 6.53
CA LEU A 413 -4.04 -24.68 6.51
C LEU A 413 -3.81 -24.02 5.15
N ARG A 414 -4.48 -22.88 4.92
CA ARG A 414 -4.39 -22.18 3.63
C ARG A 414 -2.98 -21.62 3.48
N VAL A 415 -2.50 -21.60 2.24
CA VAL A 415 -1.23 -20.94 1.91
C VAL A 415 -1.24 -19.46 2.31
N THR A 416 -2.41 -18.82 2.40
CA THR A 416 -2.58 -17.42 2.83
C THR A 416 -2.53 -17.22 4.34
N ASP A 417 -2.67 -18.27 5.15
CA ASP A 417 -2.55 -18.17 6.60
C ASP A 417 -1.10 -17.88 6.99
N ALA A 418 -0.89 -17.06 8.01
CA ALA A 418 0.45 -16.60 8.41
C ALA A 418 0.89 -17.26 9.70
N PHE A 419 2.09 -17.83 9.71
CA PHE A 419 2.69 -18.47 10.88
C PHE A 419 3.76 -17.54 11.46
N SER A 420 3.72 -17.33 12.77
CA SER A 420 4.75 -16.66 13.55
C SER A 420 5.17 -17.59 14.68
N CYS A 421 6.47 -17.76 14.87
CA CYS A 421 7.01 -18.55 15.98
C CYS A 421 8.12 -17.74 16.62
N ASP A 422 8.00 -17.51 17.91
CA ASP A 422 8.94 -16.73 18.72
C ASP A 422 9.02 -17.34 20.13
N GLN A 423 9.60 -16.60 21.08
CA GLN A 423 9.80 -17.07 22.45
C GLN A 423 8.48 -17.32 23.20
N ASP A 424 7.38 -16.68 22.78
CA ASP A 424 6.05 -16.84 23.38
C ASP A 424 5.29 -18.06 22.81
N GLY A 425 5.85 -18.70 21.77
CA GLY A 425 5.32 -19.89 21.15
C GLY A 425 4.82 -19.67 19.72
N LEU A 426 3.88 -20.52 19.30
CA LEU A 426 3.35 -20.52 17.93
C LEU A 426 2.08 -19.66 17.86
N ARG A 427 2.05 -18.72 16.92
CA ARG A 427 0.88 -17.91 16.57
C ARG A 427 0.55 -18.10 15.09
N ILE A 428 -0.71 -18.34 14.78
CA ILE A 428 -1.20 -18.46 13.41
C ILE A 428 -2.32 -17.45 13.19
N LEU A 429 -2.17 -16.61 12.18
CA LEU A 429 -3.23 -15.74 11.68
C LEU A 429 -4.02 -16.50 10.59
N LEU A 430 -5.19 -17.00 10.95
CA LEU A 430 -6.11 -17.64 10.01
C LEU A 430 -6.99 -16.57 9.35
N THR A 431 -6.90 -16.50 8.03
CA THR A 431 -7.56 -15.43 7.25
C THR A 431 -8.87 -15.91 6.62
N GLY A 432 -9.90 -15.07 6.70
CA GLY A 432 -11.21 -15.35 6.13
C GLY A 432 -12.01 -16.39 6.90
N CYS A 433 -11.97 -16.29 8.23
CA CYS A 433 -12.76 -17.08 9.17
C CYS A 433 -12.97 -16.34 10.50
N ASP A 434 -14.01 -16.73 11.21
CA ASP A 434 -14.22 -16.46 12.63
C ASP A 434 -13.60 -17.57 13.49
N GLU A 435 -13.80 -17.51 14.81
CA GLU A 435 -13.25 -18.46 15.77
C GLU A 435 -13.79 -19.89 15.55
N LEU A 436 -15.04 -20.03 15.11
CA LEU A 436 -15.65 -21.33 14.81
C LEU A 436 -15.04 -21.97 13.55
N GLY A 437 -14.84 -21.16 12.51
CA GLY A 437 -14.15 -21.55 11.29
C GLY A 437 -12.70 -21.92 11.57
N ALA A 438 -12.00 -21.13 12.39
CA ALA A 438 -10.63 -21.41 12.82
C ALA A 438 -10.56 -22.72 13.61
N ALA A 439 -11.41 -22.92 14.61
CA ALA A 439 -11.47 -24.16 15.40
C ALA A 439 -11.72 -25.39 14.51
N THR A 440 -12.58 -25.25 13.49
CA THR A 440 -12.86 -26.33 12.53
C THR A 440 -11.64 -26.65 11.67
N ALA A 441 -10.92 -25.64 11.19
CA ALA A 441 -9.70 -25.83 10.42
C ALA A 441 -8.59 -26.50 11.25
N LEU A 442 -8.43 -26.08 12.51
CA LEU A 442 -7.44 -26.64 13.42
C LEU A 442 -7.74 -28.09 13.81
N ARG A 443 -9.02 -28.44 14.02
CA ARG A 443 -9.43 -29.85 14.25
C ARG A 443 -9.10 -30.75 13.06
N ARG A 444 -9.32 -30.28 11.84
CA ARG A 444 -8.95 -31.02 10.61
C ARG A 444 -7.44 -31.21 10.46
N ALA A 445 -6.65 -30.32 11.04
CA ALA A 445 -5.20 -30.42 11.09
C ALA A 445 -4.70 -31.28 12.26
N GLU A 446 -5.61 -31.84 13.06
CA GLU A 446 -5.29 -32.59 14.28
C GLU A 446 -4.36 -31.79 15.20
N ALA A 447 -4.64 -30.49 15.32
CA ALA A 447 -3.89 -29.59 16.18
C ALA A 447 -4.42 -29.66 17.63
N PRO A 448 -3.53 -29.51 18.62
CA PRO A 448 -3.94 -29.41 20.02
C PRO A 448 -4.77 -28.15 20.25
N GLN A 449 -5.48 -28.10 21.38
CA GLN A 449 -6.36 -26.97 21.72
C GLN A 449 -5.57 -25.66 21.70
N ALA A 450 -6.04 -24.72 20.89
CA ALA A 450 -5.46 -23.38 20.76
C ALA A 450 -6.28 -22.35 21.52
N ARG A 451 -5.64 -21.27 21.98
CA ARG A 451 -6.38 -20.06 22.36
C ARG A 451 -6.75 -19.29 21.09
N LEU A 452 -8.04 -19.03 20.91
CA LEU A 452 -8.57 -18.34 19.72
C LEU A 452 -9.07 -16.94 20.10
N ARG A 453 -8.76 -15.95 19.26
CA ARG A 453 -9.31 -14.59 19.36
C ARG A 453 -9.41 -13.96 17.98
N LEU A 454 -10.38 -13.06 17.77
CA LEU A 454 -10.41 -12.23 16.57
C LEU A 454 -9.13 -11.39 16.47
N ALA A 455 -8.60 -11.29 15.25
CA ALA A 455 -7.44 -10.48 14.94
C ALA A 455 -7.81 -9.00 14.88
N THR A 456 -6.94 -8.13 15.39
CA THR A 456 -7.08 -6.69 15.22
C THR A 456 -6.67 -6.26 13.80
N SER A 457 -7.07 -5.06 13.37
CA SER A 457 -6.63 -4.49 12.09
C SER A 457 -5.10 -4.42 11.98
N ARG A 458 -4.41 -4.10 13.08
CA ARG A 458 -2.94 -4.10 13.16
C ARG A 458 -2.36 -5.48 12.91
N GLN A 459 -2.97 -6.54 13.43
CA GLN A 459 -2.50 -7.91 13.22
C GLN A 459 -2.75 -8.41 11.80
N VAL A 460 -3.86 -7.99 11.19
CA VAL A 460 -4.11 -8.25 9.77
C VAL A 460 -3.08 -7.53 8.89
N LEU A 461 -2.63 -6.35 9.29
CA LEU A 461 -1.60 -5.58 8.60
C LEU A 461 -0.19 -6.13 8.80
N CYS A 462 0.22 -6.42 10.03
CA CYS A 462 1.62 -6.70 10.37
C CYS A 462 1.89 -8.18 10.67
N GLY A 463 0.87 -9.02 10.76
CA GLY A 463 0.99 -10.37 11.32
C GLY A 463 0.89 -10.38 12.85
N THR A 464 1.22 -11.52 13.45
CA THR A 464 0.98 -11.78 14.89
C THR A 464 2.23 -11.68 15.77
N GLY A 465 3.37 -11.22 15.25
CA GLY A 465 4.56 -10.90 16.04
C GLY A 465 4.30 -9.76 17.04
N GLU A 466 5.13 -9.67 18.09
CA GLU A 466 5.01 -8.82 19.29
C GLU A 466 4.03 -7.64 19.17
N ASP A 467 2.94 -7.72 19.95
CA ASP A 467 1.83 -6.76 19.99
C ASP A 467 2.13 -5.53 20.87
N GLU A 468 3.32 -5.41 21.45
CA GLU A 468 3.62 -4.36 22.45
C GLU A 468 4.31 -3.15 21.82
N LEU A 469 3.53 -2.37 21.05
CA LEU A 469 3.74 -0.93 21.04
C LEU A 469 2.98 -0.37 22.25
N GLY A 470 3.61 -0.52 23.43
CA GLY A 470 3.14 0.01 24.70
C GLY A 470 2.87 1.50 24.67
#